data_AF-A0A3C1JD02-F1
#
_entry.id   AF-A0A3C1JD02-F1
#
_cell.length_a   1.000
_cell.length_b   1.000
_cell.length_c   1.000
_cell.angle_alpha   90.00
_cell.angle_beta   90.00
_cell.angle_gamma   90.00
#
_symmetry.space_group_name_H-M   'P 1'
#
loop_
_entity.id
_entity.type
_entity.pdbx_description
1 polymer ?
#
loop_
_entity_poly.entity_id
_entity_poly.type
_entity_poly.pdbx_seq_one_letter_code
_entity_poly.pdbx_strand_id
1 'polypeptide(L)'
;MRSILITLLICSAAPAAAQVAVSTAAPAVQAVPLTTEQAYRPSNGRDPLVPATVSGDTKGSAVPKAKGQAPAVVSSTFNVYSLALTGIMEDSSGRQALLRDAAGNLYTLRAGHITDAKKKTIPGVSGVVKGKQVILMTEDKKVHHLNLRENE
;
A
#
# COMPACT_ATOMS: atom_id res chain seq x y z
N MET A 1 -32.13 33.10 63.16
CA MET A 1 -31.42 31.86 62.80
C MET A 1 -31.80 31.48 61.38
N ARG A 2 -30.84 31.55 60.45
CA ARG A 2 -30.71 30.73 59.22
C ARG A 2 -29.63 31.39 58.34
N SER A 3 -28.43 30.86 58.48
CA SER A 3 -27.27 31.15 57.64
C SER A 3 -27.49 30.53 56.25
N ILE A 4 -27.23 31.28 55.18
CA ILE A 4 -27.05 30.71 53.84
C ILE A 4 -25.68 31.17 53.30
N LEU A 5 -24.85 30.16 53.13
CA LEU A 5 -23.51 30.13 52.57
C LEU A 5 -23.60 30.31 51.04
N ILE A 6 -22.90 31.28 50.46
CA ILE A 6 -22.65 31.31 49.00
C ILE A 6 -21.16 31.63 48.80
N THR A 7 -20.41 30.58 48.47
CA THR A 7 -19.02 30.62 48.03
C THR A 7 -19.04 30.41 46.52
N LEU A 8 -18.73 31.44 45.72
CA LEU A 8 -18.58 31.30 44.27
C LEU A 8 -17.13 31.52 43.85
N LEU A 9 -16.69 30.54 43.06
CA LEU A 9 -15.35 30.18 42.66
C LEU A 9 -14.80 31.10 41.55
N ILE A 10 -13.49 31.31 41.66
CA ILE A 10 -12.54 32.01 40.78
C ILE A 10 -12.54 31.48 39.34
N CYS A 11 -12.42 32.37 38.35
CA CYS A 11 -11.82 32.03 37.05
C CYS A 11 -11.09 33.24 36.45
N SER A 12 -9.76 33.24 36.57
CA SER A 12 -8.82 34.14 35.90
C SER A 12 -8.37 33.50 34.57
N ALA A 13 -8.64 34.16 33.45
CA ALA A 13 -8.18 33.74 32.12
C ALA A 13 -7.07 34.67 31.62
N ALA A 14 -5.88 34.12 31.40
CA ALA A 14 -4.76 34.80 30.75
C ALA A 14 -4.54 34.19 29.34
N PRO A 15 -4.33 34.99 28.28
CA PRO A 15 -3.98 34.46 26.97
C PRO A 15 -2.45 34.31 26.82
N ALA A 16 -2.00 33.11 26.44
CA ALA A 16 -0.62 32.84 26.06
C ALA A 16 -0.46 32.96 24.54
N ALA A 17 0.42 33.86 24.10
CA ALA A 17 0.81 34.02 22.69
C ALA A 17 2.02 33.14 22.38
N ALA A 18 1.89 32.22 21.42
CA ALA A 18 2.99 31.40 20.90
C ALA A 18 3.52 32.01 19.59
N GLN A 19 4.81 32.29 19.53
CA GLN A 19 5.51 32.71 18.31
C GLN A 19 6.43 31.57 17.84
N VAL A 20 6.27 31.15 16.58
CA VAL A 20 7.09 30.11 15.93
C VAL A 20 8.16 30.81 15.09
N ALA A 21 9.42 30.65 15.46
CA ALA A 21 10.57 31.10 14.68
C ALA A 21 11.14 29.91 13.89
N VAL A 22 11.29 30.08 12.57
CA VAL A 22 11.91 29.10 11.66
C VAL A 22 13.31 29.60 11.32
N SER A 23 14.35 28.89 11.78
CA SER A 23 15.73 29.12 11.37
C SER A 23 16.16 28.09 10.34
N THR A 24 16.32 28.52 9.09
CA THR A 24 17.00 27.81 8.00
C THR A 24 18.46 28.26 7.92
N ALA A 25 19.41 27.32 8.05
CA ALA A 25 20.75 27.44 7.49
C ALA A 25 21.45 26.06 7.47
N ALA A 26 21.76 25.55 6.27
CA ALA A 26 22.71 24.46 6.06
C ALA A 26 23.80 24.95 5.07
N PRO A 27 25.10 24.66 5.29
CA PRO A 27 26.19 25.26 4.55
C PRO A 27 26.51 24.53 3.23
N ALA A 28 27.12 25.31 2.32
CA ALA A 28 27.43 25.02 0.93
C ALA A 28 28.48 23.91 0.72
N VAL A 29 28.18 22.98 -0.18
CA VAL A 29 29.18 22.11 -0.84
C VAL A 29 29.40 22.68 -2.24
N GLN A 30 30.63 23.08 -2.53
CA GLN A 30 31.06 23.65 -3.82
C GLN A 30 30.74 22.70 -4.98
N ALA A 31 29.89 23.14 -5.90
CA ALA A 31 29.61 22.44 -7.15
C ALA A 31 30.67 22.82 -8.20
N VAL A 32 31.50 21.87 -8.62
CA VAL A 32 32.38 22.01 -9.80
C VAL A 32 31.48 22.05 -11.05
N PRO A 33 31.62 23.03 -11.95
CA PRO A 33 30.77 23.12 -13.13
C PRO A 33 31.07 21.95 -14.08
N LEU A 34 30.09 21.07 -14.27
CA LEU A 34 30.12 19.98 -15.25
C LEU A 34 30.29 20.57 -16.66
N THR A 35 31.38 20.23 -17.33
CA THR A 35 31.58 20.59 -18.74
C THR A 35 30.68 19.72 -19.63
N THR A 36 30.23 20.27 -20.76
CA THR A 36 29.28 19.60 -21.68
C THR A 36 29.79 18.24 -22.18
N GLU A 37 31.12 18.10 -22.32
CA GLU A 37 31.80 16.84 -22.63
C GLU A 37 31.57 15.76 -21.56
N GLN A 38 31.55 16.14 -20.28
CA GLN A 38 31.26 15.20 -19.18
C GLN A 38 29.77 14.85 -19.08
N ALA A 39 28.88 15.76 -19.51
CA ALA A 39 27.45 15.52 -19.50
C ALA A 39 27.00 14.51 -20.59
N TYR A 40 27.68 14.49 -21.75
CA TYR A 40 27.30 13.66 -22.89
C TYR A 40 28.20 12.45 -23.12
N ARG A 41 29.19 12.21 -22.26
CA ARG A 41 30.00 11.00 -22.35
C ARG A 41 29.19 9.80 -21.85
N PRO A 42 28.82 8.83 -22.70
CA PRO A 42 28.17 7.62 -22.23
C PRO A 42 29.14 6.89 -21.30
N SER A 43 28.73 6.69 -20.06
CA SER A 43 29.56 6.03 -19.03
C SER A 43 29.88 4.58 -19.37
N ASN A 44 29.12 3.97 -20.28
CA ASN A 44 29.27 2.59 -20.72
C ASN A 44 29.41 2.53 -22.24
N GLY A 45 30.64 2.35 -22.73
CA GLY A 45 30.92 2.04 -24.13
C GLY A 45 30.57 0.59 -24.42
N ARG A 46 29.28 0.31 -24.70
CA ARG A 46 28.87 -1.02 -25.14
C ARG A 46 29.42 -1.30 -26.53
N ASP A 47 29.92 -2.52 -26.74
CA ASP A 47 30.34 -3.00 -28.05
C ASP A 47 29.14 -3.01 -29.02
N PRO A 48 29.20 -2.27 -30.15
CA PRO A 48 28.10 -2.18 -31.12
C PRO A 48 27.80 -3.49 -31.84
N LEU A 49 28.73 -4.46 -31.83
CA LEU A 49 28.51 -5.78 -32.44
C LEU A 49 27.77 -6.74 -31.51
N VAL A 50 27.53 -6.36 -30.25
CA VAL A 50 26.78 -7.17 -29.30
C VAL A 50 25.29 -6.81 -29.38
N PRO A 51 24.41 -7.73 -29.84
CA PRO A 51 22.99 -7.45 -30.01
C PRO A 51 22.35 -6.99 -28.70
N ALA A 52 21.54 -5.92 -28.78
CA ALA A 52 20.82 -5.36 -27.65
C ALA A 52 19.75 -6.34 -27.15
N THR A 53 19.96 -6.96 -26.00
CA THR A 53 18.97 -7.79 -25.31
C THR A 53 17.86 -6.99 -24.62
N VAL A 54 17.94 -5.65 -24.68
CA VAL A 54 16.96 -4.73 -24.14
C VAL A 54 16.50 -3.83 -25.29
N SER A 55 15.43 -4.25 -25.97
CA SER A 55 14.70 -3.38 -26.88
C SER A 55 13.88 -2.39 -26.07
N GLY A 56 14.20 -1.10 -26.20
CA GLY A 56 13.23 -0.04 -25.93
C GLY A 56 12.08 -0.17 -26.91
N ASP A 57 10.86 -0.18 -26.38
CA ASP A 57 9.58 -0.27 -27.09
C ASP A 57 9.32 -1.53 -27.93
N THR A 58 8.81 -2.58 -27.29
CA THR A 58 7.75 -3.42 -27.88
C THR A 58 6.79 -3.93 -26.82
N LYS A 59 5.51 -3.56 -26.97
CA LYS A 59 4.39 -4.42 -26.60
C LYS A 59 4.60 -5.78 -27.26
N GLY A 60 4.62 -6.85 -26.47
CA GLY A 60 4.35 -8.21 -26.92
C GLY A 60 5.48 -8.90 -27.69
N SER A 61 6.37 -9.58 -26.96
CA SER A 61 6.54 -11.02 -27.15
C SER A 61 7.30 -11.59 -25.96
N ALA A 62 6.57 -12.31 -25.10
CA ALA A 62 7.13 -12.96 -23.93
C ALA A 62 7.99 -14.15 -24.37
N VAL A 63 9.28 -14.08 -24.08
CA VAL A 63 10.15 -15.27 -24.01
C VAL A 63 9.60 -16.18 -22.90
N PRO A 64 9.40 -17.50 -23.13
CA PRO A 64 8.93 -18.40 -22.09
C PRO A 64 10.02 -18.53 -21.04
N LYS A 65 9.81 -17.94 -19.86
CA LYS A 65 10.67 -18.16 -18.70
C LYS A 65 10.66 -19.64 -18.35
N ALA A 66 11.86 -20.21 -18.30
CA ALA A 66 12.12 -21.55 -17.81
C ALA A 66 11.46 -21.77 -16.44
N LYS A 67 10.80 -22.92 -16.33
CA LYS A 67 10.15 -23.44 -15.13
C LYS A 67 11.23 -23.75 -14.09
N GLY A 68 11.48 -22.84 -13.17
CA GLY A 68 12.49 -23.05 -12.14
C GLY A 68 12.53 -21.90 -11.15
N GLN A 69 12.11 -22.19 -9.92
CA GLN A 69 12.21 -21.35 -8.73
C GLN A 69 11.35 -20.09 -8.75
N ALA A 70 10.11 -20.26 -8.27
CA ALA A 70 9.43 -19.18 -7.57
C ALA A 70 10.40 -18.67 -6.49
N PRO A 71 10.71 -17.35 -6.45
CA PRO A 71 11.42 -16.81 -5.30
C PRO A 71 10.56 -17.12 -4.07
N ALA A 72 11.16 -17.71 -3.04
CA ALA A 72 10.53 -17.86 -1.73
C ALA A 72 10.15 -16.45 -1.25
N VAL A 73 8.91 -16.07 -1.55
CA VAL A 73 8.33 -14.81 -1.14
C VAL A 73 8.29 -14.90 0.37
N VAL A 74 9.15 -14.10 1.02
CA VAL A 74 9.10 -13.82 2.45
C VAL A 74 7.63 -13.72 2.81
N SER A 75 7.15 -14.72 3.54
CA SER A 75 5.75 -14.87 3.92
C SER A 75 5.40 -13.66 4.76
N SER A 76 4.91 -12.59 4.14
CA SER A 76 4.06 -11.64 4.83
C SER A 76 2.99 -12.51 5.48
N THR A 77 2.96 -12.51 6.81
CA THR A 77 2.06 -13.34 7.62
C THR A 77 0.62 -12.99 7.29
N PHE A 78 0.13 -13.56 6.20
CA PHE A 78 -1.22 -13.36 5.72
C PHE A 78 -2.09 -14.40 6.42
N ASN A 79 -3.00 -13.92 7.25
CA ASN A 79 -3.96 -14.76 7.94
C ASN A 79 -5.36 -14.48 7.38
N VAL A 80 -5.99 -15.51 6.81
CA VAL A 80 -7.34 -15.41 6.23
C VAL A 80 -8.39 -15.13 7.30
N TYR A 81 -8.20 -15.66 8.52
CA TYR A 81 -9.20 -15.63 9.59
C TYR A 81 -9.34 -14.28 10.29
N SER A 82 -8.33 -13.41 10.18
CA SER A 82 -8.35 -12.07 10.77
C SER A 82 -8.85 -11.00 9.79
N LEU A 83 -9.27 -11.39 8.59
CA LEU A 83 -9.79 -10.47 7.59
C LEU A 83 -11.23 -10.06 7.90
N ALA A 84 -11.46 -8.75 7.88
CA ALA A 84 -12.77 -8.14 7.92
C ALA A 84 -13.09 -7.53 6.55
N LEU A 85 -14.31 -7.77 6.06
CA LEU A 85 -14.81 -7.15 4.85
C LEU A 85 -15.16 -5.68 5.16
N THR A 86 -14.41 -4.76 4.53
CA THR A 86 -14.62 -3.32 4.70
C THR A 86 -15.64 -2.78 3.72
N GLY A 87 -15.61 -3.26 2.47
CA GLY A 87 -16.48 -2.76 1.42
C GLY A 87 -16.40 -3.59 0.15
N ILE A 88 -17.40 -3.41 -0.71
CA ILE A 88 -17.44 -3.98 -2.06
C ILE A 88 -17.59 -2.81 -3.03
N MET A 89 -16.71 -2.77 -4.03
CA MET A 89 -16.70 -1.78 -5.09
C MET A 89 -17.03 -2.47 -6.41
N GLU A 90 -17.85 -1.84 -7.23
CA GLU A 90 -18.19 -2.32 -8.57
C GLU A 90 -17.72 -1.27 -9.57
N ASP A 91 -16.79 -1.66 -10.45
CA ASP A 91 -16.30 -0.83 -11.54
C ASP A 91 -16.61 -1.50 -12.90
N SER A 92 -16.25 -0.85 -14.00
CA SER A 92 -16.42 -1.41 -15.35
C SER A 92 -15.63 -2.71 -15.58
N SER A 93 -14.63 -3.00 -14.74
CA SER A 93 -13.83 -4.21 -14.80
C SER A 93 -14.38 -5.35 -13.92
N GLY A 94 -15.41 -5.06 -13.12
CA GLY A 94 -16.13 -6.03 -12.31
C GLY A 94 -16.17 -5.67 -10.83
N ARG A 95 -16.54 -6.67 -10.03
CA ARG A 95 -16.67 -6.52 -8.57
C ARG A 95 -15.35 -6.77 -7.86
N GLN A 96 -15.04 -5.90 -6.93
CA GLN A 96 -13.85 -5.93 -6.10
C GLN A 96 -14.26 -5.84 -4.65
N ALA A 97 -13.61 -6.59 -3.77
CA ALA A 97 -13.83 -6.48 -2.33
C ALA A 97 -12.58 -5.94 -1.63
N LEU A 98 -12.81 -5.03 -0.69
CA LEU A 98 -11.79 -4.45 0.17
C LEU A 98 -11.82 -5.17 1.50
N LEU A 99 -10.70 -5.81 1.83
CA LEU A 99 -10.50 -6.60 3.04
C LEU A 99 -9.47 -5.89 3.91
N ARG A 100 -9.67 -5.92 5.22
CA ARG A 100 -8.77 -5.33 6.19
C ARG A 100 -8.43 -6.35 7.27
N ASP A 101 -7.16 -6.48 7.59
CA ASP A 101 -6.70 -7.32 8.69
C ASP A 101 -6.78 -6.59 10.04
N ALA A 102 -6.71 -7.33 11.14
CA ALA A 102 -6.64 -6.78 12.51
C ALA A 102 -5.45 -5.82 12.69
N ALA A 103 -4.33 -6.06 12.00
CA ALA A 103 -3.19 -5.14 11.97
C ALA A 103 -3.43 -3.86 11.15
N GLY A 104 -4.57 -3.75 10.47
CA GLY A 104 -4.94 -2.61 9.64
C GLY A 104 -4.43 -2.67 8.20
N ASN A 105 -3.74 -3.75 7.80
CA ASN A 105 -3.30 -3.96 6.43
C ASN A 105 -4.50 -4.10 5.48
N LEU A 106 -4.40 -3.51 4.29
CA LEU A 106 -5.44 -3.52 3.27
C LEU A 106 -5.12 -4.54 2.19
N TYR A 107 -6.13 -5.34 1.86
CA TYR A 107 -6.08 -6.33 0.81
C TYR A 107 -7.26 -6.14 -0.14
N THR A 108 -7.05 -6.43 -1.41
CA THR A 108 -8.09 -6.31 -2.43
C THR A 108 -8.32 -7.66 -3.08
N LEU A 109 -9.56 -8.15 -3.05
CA LEU A 109 -9.98 -9.32 -3.82
C LEU A 109 -10.51 -8.85 -5.17
N ARG A 110 -9.86 -9.26 -6.26
CA ARG A 110 -10.28 -8.98 -7.64
C ARG A 110 -10.05 -10.19 -8.52
N ALA A 111 -11.03 -10.50 -9.38
CA ALA A 111 -10.94 -11.57 -10.36
C ALA A 111 -10.49 -12.92 -9.77
N GLY A 112 -10.94 -13.26 -8.55
CA GLY A 112 -10.59 -14.53 -7.91
C GLY A 112 -9.35 -14.50 -7.02
N HIS A 113 -8.55 -13.43 -7.04
CA HIS A 113 -7.25 -13.37 -6.38
C HIS A 113 -7.17 -12.22 -5.39
N ILE A 114 -6.50 -12.44 -4.25
CA ILE A 114 -6.22 -11.39 -3.26
C ILE A 114 -4.88 -10.74 -3.60
N THR A 115 -4.86 -9.41 -3.61
CA THR A 115 -3.66 -8.61 -3.75
C THR A 115 -3.41 -7.78 -2.49
N ASP A 116 -2.14 -7.69 -2.09
CA ASP A 116 -1.65 -6.79 -1.05
C ASP A 116 -1.66 -5.32 -1.52
N ALA A 117 -1.44 -4.37 -0.62
CA ALA A 117 -1.28 -2.95 -0.89
C ALA A 117 -0.19 -2.67 -1.95
N LYS A 118 0.82 -3.56 -2.05
CA LYS A 118 1.87 -3.53 -3.08
C LYS A 118 1.44 -4.10 -4.43
N LYS A 119 0.16 -4.40 -4.63
CA LYS A 119 -0.42 -5.07 -5.81
C LYS A 119 0.18 -6.45 -6.09
N LYS A 120 0.80 -7.08 -5.10
CA LYS A 120 1.32 -8.44 -5.20
C LYS A 120 0.18 -9.42 -4.92
N THR A 121 0.04 -10.41 -5.79
CA THR A 121 -0.95 -11.48 -5.58
C THR A 121 -0.48 -12.41 -4.47
N ILE A 122 -1.38 -12.73 -3.55
CA ILE A 122 -1.15 -13.68 -2.46
C ILE A 122 -1.48 -15.08 -2.96
N PRO A 123 -0.50 -16.00 -3.04
CA PRO A 123 -0.75 -17.37 -3.47
C PRO A 123 -1.54 -18.15 -2.41
N GLY A 124 -2.21 -19.22 -2.83
CA GLY A 124 -2.88 -20.17 -1.93
C GLY A 124 -4.23 -19.69 -1.37
N VAL A 125 -4.69 -18.48 -1.73
CA VAL A 125 -5.97 -17.94 -1.29
C VAL A 125 -6.69 -17.34 -2.48
N SER A 126 -7.89 -17.84 -2.73
CA SER A 126 -8.79 -17.40 -3.78
C SER A 126 -10.13 -16.98 -3.18
N GLY A 127 -10.96 -16.28 -3.94
CA GLY A 127 -12.27 -15.93 -3.43
C GLY A 127 -13.23 -15.37 -4.46
N VAL A 128 -14.51 -15.37 -4.10
CA VAL A 128 -15.59 -14.87 -4.96
C VAL A 128 -16.44 -13.89 -4.18
N VAL A 129 -16.79 -12.79 -4.85
CA VAL A 129 -17.71 -11.77 -4.32
C VAL A 129 -19.12 -12.14 -4.74
N LYS A 130 -20.05 -12.33 -3.79
CA LYS A 130 -21.45 -12.67 -4.02
C LYS A 130 -22.35 -11.70 -3.25
N GLY A 131 -22.94 -10.73 -3.94
CA GLY A 131 -23.80 -9.73 -3.31
C GLY A 131 -23.06 -8.93 -2.23
N LYS A 132 -23.56 -8.96 -1.00
CA LYS A 132 -22.95 -8.32 0.19
C LYS A 132 -21.94 -9.23 0.95
N GLN A 133 -21.59 -10.37 0.36
CA GLN A 133 -20.74 -11.37 0.98
C GLN A 133 -19.52 -11.67 0.12
N VAL A 134 -18.41 -12.01 0.78
CA VAL A 134 -17.19 -12.52 0.16
C VAL A 134 -16.92 -13.91 0.69
N ILE A 135 -16.66 -14.83 -0.23
CA ILE A 135 -16.34 -16.22 0.07
C ILE A 135 -14.88 -16.42 -0.29
N LEU A 136 -14.05 -16.73 0.70
CA LEU A 136 -12.62 -17.01 0.51
C LEU A 136 -12.40 -18.53 0.59
N MET A 137 -11.50 -19.03 -0.25
CA MET A 137 -11.08 -20.43 -0.30
C MET A 137 -9.56 -20.49 -0.20
N THR A 138 -9.07 -21.16 0.83
CA THR A 138 -7.64 -21.48 1.00
C THR A 138 -7.30 -22.74 0.21
N GLU A 139 -6.00 -22.98 -0.04
CA GLU A 139 -5.46 -24.20 -0.64
C GLU A 139 -5.94 -25.49 0.06
N ASP A 140 -6.13 -25.43 1.38
CA ASP A 140 -6.71 -26.50 2.21
C ASP A 140 -8.21 -26.77 1.94
N LYS A 141 -8.81 -26.12 0.94
CA LYS A 141 -10.26 -26.14 0.63
C LYS A 141 -11.16 -25.65 1.77
N LYS A 142 -10.59 -24.94 2.75
CA LYS A 142 -11.36 -24.29 3.81
C LYS A 142 -12.05 -23.06 3.24
N VAL A 143 -13.35 -22.97 3.49
CA VAL A 143 -14.19 -21.87 3.02
C VAL A 143 -14.45 -20.90 4.16
N HIS A 144 -14.13 -19.62 3.95
CA HIS A 144 -14.41 -18.56 4.90
C HIS A 144 -15.43 -17.59 4.32
N HIS A 145 -16.51 -17.38 5.06
CA HIS A 145 -17.58 -16.48 4.68
C HIS A 145 -17.42 -15.15 5.43
N LEU A 146 -17.29 -14.05 4.69
CA LEU A 146 -17.18 -12.70 5.23
C LEU A 146 -18.38 -11.88 4.77
N ASN A 147 -19.17 -11.41 5.73
CA ASN A 147 -20.31 -10.54 5.46
C ASN A 147 -19.91 -9.08 5.65
N LEU A 148 -20.46 -8.19 4.84
CA LEU A 148 -20.27 -6.76 5.02
C LEU A 148 -21.00 -6.36 6.31
N ARG A 149 -20.24 -5.94 7.32
CA ARG A 149 -20.82 -5.41 8.55
C ARG A 149 -21.35 -4.02 8.25
N GLU A 150 -22.65 -3.84 8.43
CA GLU A 150 -23.26 -2.52 8.55
C GLU A 150 -22.89 -2.06 9.96
N ASN A 151 -21.82 -1.27 10.08
CA ASN A 151 -21.43 -0.72 11.39
C ASN A 151 -22.60 0.15 11.89
N GLU A 152 -23.11 -0.18 13.07
CA GLU A 152 -23.96 0.70 13.90
C GLU A 152 -23.22 1.99 14.29
#